data_AF-A0A3A5BG29-F1
#
_entry.id   AF-A0A3A5BG29-F1
#
_cell.length_a   1.000
_cell.length_b   1.000
_cell.length_c   1.000
_cell.angle_alpha   90.00
_cell.angle_beta   90.00
_cell.angle_gamma   90.00
#
_symmetry.space_group_name_H-M   'P 1'
#
loop_
_entity.id
_entity.type
_entity.pdbx_description
1 polymer ?
#
loop_
_entity_poly.entity_id
_entity_poly.type
_entity_poly.pdbx_seq_one_letter_code
_entity_poly.pdbx_strand_id
1 'polypeptide(L)'
;SHVSRDLIVRILHSENVLARRYFYPGCHKMEPYRSYFPHVGMLLPITEGLVQRCLLLPNGTALGAQEIGTICGILRLCIKHGDELQSRLSSGAA
;
A
#
# COMPACT_ATOMS: atom_id res chain seq x y z
N SER A 1 2.52 -13.83 -2.24
CA SER A 1 3.07 -12.85 -3.20
C SER A 1 4.02 -11.93 -2.45
N HIS A 2 5.20 -11.64 -3.00
CA HIS A 2 6.23 -10.82 -2.36
C HIS A 2 6.19 -9.34 -2.76
N VAL A 3 5.02 -8.82 -3.17
CA VAL A 3 4.86 -7.41 -3.53
C VAL A 3 4.35 -6.62 -2.32
N SER A 4 5.07 -5.58 -1.91
CA SER A 4 4.66 -4.73 -0.80
C SER A 4 3.48 -3.81 -1.18
N ARG A 5 2.63 -3.49 -0.21
CA ARG A 5 1.53 -2.51 -0.40
C ARG A 5 2.04 -1.17 -0.90
N ASP A 6 3.17 -0.71 -0.38
CA ASP A 6 3.79 0.56 -0.77
C ASP A 6 4.27 0.53 -2.23
N LEU A 7 4.77 -0.61 -2.72
CA LEU A 7 5.10 -0.78 -4.14
C LEU A 7 3.85 -0.72 -5.02
N ILE A 8 2.77 -1.38 -4.61
CA ILE A 8 1.48 -1.31 -5.33
C ILE A 8 0.98 0.13 -5.39
N VAL A 9 1.06 0.90 -4.30
CA VAL A 9 0.66 2.32 -4.29
C VAL A 9 1.49 3.13 -5.29
N ARG A 10 2.82 2.93 -5.34
CA ARG A 10 3.69 3.61 -6.30
C ARG A 10 3.30 3.30 -7.75
N ILE A 11 3.03 2.04 -8.07
CA ILE A 11 2.61 1.62 -9.41
C ILE A 11 1.24 2.21 -9.77
N LEU A 12 0.28 2.17 -8.84
CA LEU A 12 -1.03 2.78 -9.10
C LEU A 12 -0.91 4.29 -9.33
N HIS A 13 -0.06 4.98 -8.58
CA HIS A 13 0.19 6.42 -8.79
C HIS A 13 0.83 6.71 -10.16
N SER A 14 1.75 5.87 -10.65
CA SER A 14 2.33 6.04 -12.00
C SER A 14 1.29 5.83 -13.11
N GLU A 15 0.27 5.03 -12.85
CA GLU A 15 -0.87 4.80 -13.76
C GLU A 15 -2.02 5.81 -13.55
N ASN A 16 -1.78 6.94 -12.86
CA ASN A 16 -2.78 7.96 -12.51
C ASN A 16 -3.96 7.45 -11.67
N VAL A 17 -3.79 6.33 -10.96
CA VAL A 17 -4.78 5.79 -10.01
C VAL A 17 -4.40 6.19 -8.59
N LEU A 18 -5.16 7.12 -8.01
CA LEU A 18 -4.89 7.67 -6.68
C LEU A 18 -5.30 6.71 -5.53
N ALA A 19 -4.43 5.78 -5.18
CA ALA A 19 -4.62 4.90 -4.02
C ALA A 19 -4.09 5.52 -2.71
N ARG A 20 -4.70 5.16 -1.57
CA ARG A 20 -4.37 5.69 -0.24
C ARG A 20 -4.06 4.59 0.77
N ARG A 21 -3.23 4.92 1.76
CA ARG A 21 -2.80 4.00 2.84
C ARG A 21 -3.61 4.28 4.11
N TYR A 22 -4.93 4.12 4.09
CA TYR A 22 -5.74 4.40 5.27
C TYR A 22 -5.88 3.17 6.18
N PHE A 23 -5.45 3.23 7.44
CA PHE A 23 -4.57 4.24 8.07
C PHE A 23 -3.10 3.78 8.09
N TYR A 24 -2.17 4.72 7.95
CA TYR A 24 -0.75 4.46 7.99
C TYR A 24 0.06 5.72 8.39
N PRO A 25 1.04 5.61 9.31
CA PRO A 25 1.25 4.44 10.18
C PRO A 25 0.11 4.32 11.21
N GLY A 26 0.16 3.31 12.08
CA GLY A 26 -0.73 3.30 13.25
C GLY A 26 -0.48 4.52 14.14
N CYS A 27 -1.51 5.06 14.79
CA CYS A 27 -1.40 6.29 15.58
C CYS A 27 -0.29 6.24 16.65
N HIS A 28 0.00 5.06 17.20
CA HIS A 28 1.08 4.85 18.17
C HIS A 28 2.49 5.09 17.61
N LYS A 29 2.65 5.16 16.28
CA LYS A 29 3.88 5.54 15.58
C LYS A 29 3.89 7.00 15.13
N MET A 30 2.84 7.77 15.45
CA MET A 30 2.74 9.20 15.19
C MET A 30 3.04 9.99 16.47
N GLU A 31 3.54 11.22 16.32
CA GLU A 31 3.74 12.10 17.47
C GLU A 31 2.39 12.57 18.06
N PRO A 32 2.30 12.77 19.39
CA PRO A 32 3.37 12.60 20.40
C PRO A 32 3.52 11.15 20.92
N TYR A 33 2.61 10.24 20.53
CA TYR A 33 2.55 8.88 21.07
C TYR A 33 3.82 8.08 20.81
N ARG A 34 4.45 8.30 19.65
CA ARG A 34 5.74 7.71 19.31
C ARG A 34 6.82 8.03 20.33
N SER A 35 6.90 9.30 20.77
CA SER A 35 7.89 9.73 21.76
C SER A 35 7.55 9.27 23.17
N TYR A 36 6.27 9.29 23.55
CA TYR A 36 5.85 8.90 24.91
C TYR A 36 5.86 7.39 25.13
N PHE A 37 5.61 6.59 24.08
CA PHE A 37 5.47 5.14 24.17
C PHE A 37 6.21 4.41 23.03
N PRO A 38 7.54 4.52 22.95
CA PRO A 38 8.33 4.03 21.80
C PRO A 38 8.20 2.52 21.54
N HIS A 39 7.79 1.75 22.56
CA HIS A 39 7.76 0.29 22.54
C HIS A 39 6.35 -0.30 22.42
N VAL A 40 5.30 0.52 22.42
CA VAL A 40 3.90 0.03 22.45
C VAL A 40 3.53 -0.79 21.20
N GLY A 41 4.23 -0.59 20.08
CA GLY A 41 4.05 -1.39 18.87
C GLY A 41 4.23 -2.91 19.10
N MET A 42 5.05 -3.32 20.08
CA MET A 42 5.22 -4.73 20.44
C MET A 42 3.94 -5.38 20.99
N LEU A 43 3.04 -4.56 21.58
CA LEU A 43 1.75 -5.00 22.12
C LEU A 43 0.62 -4.91 21.08
N LEU A 44 0.91 -4.40 19.87
CA LEU A 44 -0.07 -4.15 18.82
C LEU A 44 0.26 -4.92 17.52
N PRO A 45 0.58 -6.23 17.57
CA PRO A 45 1.04 -6.98 16.39
C PRO A 45 0.00 -7.04 15.28
N ILE A 46 -1.29 -7.07 15.63
CA ILE A 46 -2.39 -7.07 14.64
C ILE A 46 -2.46 -5.73 13.92
N THR A 47 -2.40 -4.61 14.67
CA THR A 47 -2.37 -3.27 14.09
C THR A 47 -1.16 -3.10 13.18
N GLU A 48 0.03 -3.49 13.64
CA GLU A 48 1.26 -3.46 12.85
C GLU A 48 1.14 -4.26 11.55
N GLY A 49 0.59 -5.48 11.62
CA GLY A 49 0.35 -6.28 10.44
C GLY A 49 -0.70 -5.68 9.50
N LEU A 50 -1.75 -5.04 10.02
CA LEU A 50 -2.85 -4.50 9.22
C LEU A 50 -2.44 -3.23 8.45
N VAL A 51 -1.80 -2.27 9.12
CA VAL A 51 -1.42 -0.98 8.51
C VAL A 51 -0.43 -1.14 7.35
N GLN A 52 0.36 -2.22 7.34
CA GLN A 52 1.29 -2.57 6.26
C GLN A 52 0.60 -3.16 5.01
N ARG A 53 -0.66 -3.61 5.13
CA ARG A 53 -1.37 -4.34 4.07
C ARG A 53 -2.60 -3.63 3.54
N CYS A 54 -3.24 -2.78 4.35
CA CYS A 54 -4.44 -2.05 3.94
C CYS A 54 -4.18 -1.07 2.78
N LEU A 55 -5.09 -1.06 1.82
CA LEU A 55 -5.03 -0.19 0.65
C LEU A 55 -6.45 0.28 0.36
N LEU A 56 -6.64 1.59 0.20
CA LEU A 56 -7.87 2.16 -0.32
C LEU A 56 -7.70 2.44 -1.81
N LEU A 57 -8.68 1.98 -2.58
CA LEU A 57 -8.79 2.24 -4.01
C LEU A 57 -9.85 3.32 -4.26
N PRO A 58 -9.76 4.05 -5.39
CA PRO A 58 -10.84 4.93 -5.83
C PRO A 58 -12.18 4.21 -5.87
N ASN A 59 -13.24 4.91 -5.47
CA ASN A 59 -14.62 4.43 -5.52
C ASN A 59 -15.58 5.63 -5.67
N GLY A 60 -16.89 5.37 -5.63
CA GLY A 60 -17.94 6.38 -5.73
C GLY A 60 -18.62 6.39 -7.10
N THR A 61 -19.58 7.29 -7.28
CA THR A 61 -20.43 7.35 -8.48
C THR A 61 -19.69 7.79 -9.75
N ALA A 62 -18.50 8.37 -9.61
CA ALA A 62 -17.65 8.76 -10.74
C ALA A 62 -16.84 7.59 -11.33
N LEU A 63 -16.85 6.41 -10.70
CA LEU A 63 -16.10 5.24 -11.16
C LEU A 63 -17.03 4.25 -11.88
N GLY A 64 -16.72 3.95 -13.14
CA GLY A 64 -17.42 2.95 -13.95
C GLY A 64 -16.75 1.57 -13.93
N ALA A 65 -17.41 0.60 -14.56
CA ALA A 65 -16.90 -0.77 -14.70
C ALA A 65 -15.57 -0.82 -15.48
N GLN A 66 -15.37 0.09 -16.43
CA GLN A 66 -14.14 0.20 -17.22
C GLN A 66 -12.95 0.56 -16.31
N GLU A 67 -13.08 1.60 -15.50
CA GLU A 67 -12.03 2.05 -14.57
C GLU A 67 -11.72 0.97 -13.52
N ILE A 68 -12.77 0.33 -12.98
CA ILE A 68 -12.62 -0.81 -12.06
C ILE A 68 -11.84 -1.96 -12.73
N GLY A 69 -12.14 -2.25 -14.00
CA GLY A 69 -11.45 -3.27 -14.79
C GLY A 69 -9.96 -2.96 -14.94
N THR A 70 -9.62 -1.72 -15.28
CA THR A 70 -8.23 -1.23 -15.38
C THR A 70 -7.48 -1.39 -14.05
N ILE A 71 -8.07 -0.93 -12.94
CA ILE A 71 -7.46 -1.03 -11.60
C ILE A 71 -7.23 -2.51 -11.25
N CYS A 72 -8.23 -3.37 -11.46
CA CYS A 72 -8.10 -4.81 -11.22
C CYS A 72 -7.01 -5.46 -12.10
N GLY A 73 -6.86 -5.01 -13.35
CA GLY A 73 -5.81 -5.47 -14.26
C GLY A 73 -4.41 -5.14 -13.74
N ILE A 74 -4.19 -3.89 -13.32
CA ILE A 74 -2.93 -3.45 -12.73
C ILE A 74 -2.61 -4.26 -11.47
N LEU A 75 -3.59 -4.45 -10.56
CA LEU A 75 -3.40 -5.24 -9.35
C LEU A 75 -3.04 -6.69 -9.64
N ARG A 76 -3.69 -7.32 -10.63
CA ARG A 76 -3.36 -8.69 -11.05
C ARG A 76 -1.93 -8.79 -11.59
N LEU A 77 -1.49 -7.81 -12.39
CA LEU A 77 -0.12 -7.77 -12.90
C LEU A 77 0.89 -7.64 -11.75
N CYS A 78 0.64 -6.74 -10.80
CA CYS A 78 1.47 -6.57 -9.61
C CYS A 78 1.60 -7.86 -8.78
N ILE A 79 0.49 -8.58 -8.58
CA ILE A 79 0.48 -9.81 -7.79
C ILE A 79 1.17 -10.95 -8.53
N LYS A 80 0.94 -11.07 -9.85
CA LYS A 80 1.48 -12.14 -10.69
C LYS A 80 3.00 -11.99 -10.88
N HIS A 81 3.50 -10.77 -11.00
CA HIS A 81 4.91 -10.47 -11.28
C HIS A 81 5.65 -9.84 -10.09
N GLY A 82 5.16 -10.07 -8.87
CA GLY A 82 5.62 -9.35 -7.68
C GLY A 82 7.13 -9.41 -7.41
N ASP A 83 7.73 -10.60 -7.51
CA ASP A 83 9.17 -10.80 -7.30
C ASP A 83 10.02 -10.05 -8.33
N GLU A 84 9.62 -10.15 -9.60
CA GLU A 84 10.28 -9.47 -10.72
C GLU A 84 10.18 -7.95 -10.60
N LEU A 85 9.00 -7.43 -10.26
CA LEU A 85 8.76 -6.01 -10.04
C LEU A 85 9.63 -5.47 -8.90
N GLN A 86 9.70 -6.20 -7.78
CA GLN A 86 10.52 -5.82 -6.64
C GLN A 86 12.01 -5.76 -7.02
N SER A 87 12.51 -6.76 -7.77
CA SER A 87 13.90 -6.79 -8.23
C SER A 87 14.24 -5.64 -9.19
N ARG A 88 13.40 -5.41 -10.22
CA ARG A 88 13.61 -4.36 -11.22
C ARG A 88 13.57 -2.96 -10.62
N LEU A 89 12.63 -2.69 -9.72
CA LEU A 89 12.45 -1.37 -9.10
C LEU A 89 13.45 -1.09 -7.97
N SER A 90 14.03 -2.12 -7.36
CA SER A 90 15.19 -1.98 -6.46
C SER A 90 16.49 -1.69 -7.23
N SER A 91 16.61 -2.15 -8.48
CA SER A 91 17.81 -1.96 -9.32
C SER A 91 17.82 -0.64 -10.11
N GLY A 92 16.64 -0.06 -10.37
CA GLY A 92 16.49 1.22 -11.10
C GLY A 92 16.41 2.47 -10.23
N ALA A 93 16.66 2.37 -8.91
CA ALA A 93 16.62 3.50 -7.98
C ALA A 93 18.01 4.16 -7.78
N ALA A 94 18.75 4.33 -8.88
CA ALA A 94 19.98 5.11 -8.95
C ALA A 94 19.71 6.50 -9.55
#